data_AF-A0A7Z9FXK4-F1
#
_entry.id   AF-A0A7Z9FXK4-F1
#
_cell.length_a   1.000
_cell.length_b   1.000
_cell.length_c   1.000
_cell.angle_alpha   90.00
_cell.angle_beta   90.00
_cell.angle_gamma   90.00
#
_symmetry.space_group_name_H-M   'P 1'
#
loop_
_entity.id
_entity.type
_entity.pdbx_description
1 polymer ?
#
loop_
_entity_poly.entity_id
_entity_poly.type
_entity_poly.pdbx_seq_one_letter_code
_entity_poly.pdbx_strand_id
1 'polypeptide(L)'
;LFFTNPGNAFQKQGKLEESAQAYQKAIQIQPDYADAHFNLAMLLLLQGQFVEGWEKYEWRWDSSLKSQKRNFKRPLWDGASLNGKSILVYAEQGFGDSIQFARYINLLPNTDSTIIVACQPELKSLFKSIDRIDTLITKGEDMPDFDFHAPIVSLPHIFGTVLDTIPAKIPYLYPDKKSDFAFLSDNEHHFKVGIA
;
A
#
# COMPACT_ATOMS: atom_id res chain seq x y z
N LEU A 1 22.57 13.34 -0.16
CA LEU A 1 23.47 12.39 -0.87
C LEU A 1 24.51 11.73 0.03
N PHE A 2 25.32 12.48 0.82
CA PHE A 2 26.43 11.90 1.58
C PHE A 2 26.05 10.81 2.61
N PHE A 3 24.88 10.88 3.23
CA PHE A 3 24.47 9.93 4.29
C PHE A 3 23.46 8.86 3.84
N THR A 4 22.76 9.06 2.71
CA THR A 4 21.87 8.04 2.13
C THR A 4 22.65 6.87 1.52
N ASN A 5 23.82 7.13 0.94
CA ASN A 5 24.69 6.08 0.42
C ASN A 5 25.22 5.13 1.53
N PRO A 6 25.76 5.64 2.65
CA PRO A 6 26.06 4.82 3.83
C PRO A 6 24.83 4.09 4.40
N GLY A 7 23.68 4.76 4.52
CA GLY A 7 22.45 4.13 5.02
C GLY A 7 22.06 2.90 4.19
N ASN A 8 22.05 3.05 2.85
CA ASN A 8 21.77 1.96 1.92
C ASN A 8 22.84 0.84 2.02
N ALA A 9 24.10 1.20 2.22
CA ALA A 9 25.20 0.24 2.37
C ALA A 9 25.10 -0.57 3.67
N PHE A 10 24.74 0.06 4.79
CA PHE A 10 24.52 -0.61 6.07
C PHE A 10 23.31 -1.53 6.03
N GLN A 11 22.21 -1.09 5.40
CA GLN A 11 21.03 -1.94 5.21
C GLN A 11 21.38 -3.22 4.44
N LYS A 12 22.15 -3.12 3.35
CA LYS A 12 22.65 -4.28 2.60
C LYS A 12 23.55 -5.22 3.41
N GLN A 13 24.14 -4.74 4.49
CA GLN A 13 24.97 -5.51 5.42
C GLN A 13 24.19 -6.04 6.64
N GLY A 14 22.87 -5.79 6.73
CA GLY A 14 22.07 -6.13 7.90
C GLY A 14 22.31 -5.25 9.13
N LYS A 15 23.06 -4.15 8.99
CA LYS A 15 23.40 -3.19 10.04
C LYS A 15 22.32 -2.13 10.19
N LEU A 16 21.17 -2.55 10.73
CA LEU A 16 19.96 -1.74 10.72
C LEU A 16 20.08 -0.49 11.62
N GLU A 17 20.77 -0.59 12.75
CA GLU A 17 20.96 0.54 13.67
C GLU A 17 21.84 1.64 13.06
N GLU A 18 22.98 1.27 12.46
CA GLU A 18 23.87 2.21 11.79
C GLU A 18 23.21 2.84 10.55
N SER A 19 22.37 2.08 9.85
CA SER A 19 21.56 2.58 8.74
C SER A 19 20.56 3.65 9.23
N ALA A 20 19.83 3.38 10.30
CA ALA A 20 18.89 4.33 10.89
C ALA A 20 19.58 5.62 11.34
N GLN A 21 20.72 5.51 12.04
CA GLN A 21 21.52 6.67 12.46
C GLN A 21 21.99 7.51 11.26
N ALA A 22 22.37 6.87 10.15
CA ALA A 22 22.79 7.58 8.95
C ALA A 22 21.63 8.38 8.32
N TYR A 23 20.44 7.79 8.21
CA TYR A 23 19.27 8.52 7.69
C TYR A 23 18.82 9.63 8.63
N GLN A 24 18.83 9.40 9.95
CA GLN A 24 18.53 10.44 10.94
C GLN A 24 19.48 11.63 10.83
N LYS A 25 20.79 11.40 10.66
CA LYS A 25 21.77 12.48 10.39
C LYS A 25 21.47 13.21 9.08
N ALA A 26 21.08 12.49 8.03
CA ALA A 26 20.68 13.11 6.77
C ALA A 26 19.47 14.05 6.97
N ILE A 27 18.47 13.62 7.74
CA ILE A 27 17.28 14.41 8.06
C ILE A 27 17.64 15.62 8.94
N GLN A 28 18.55 15.48 9.91
CA GLN A 28 19.02 16.60 10.72
C GLN A 28 19.70 17.70 9.88
N ILE A 29 20.45 17.31 8.85
CA ILE A 29 21.15 18.23 7.96
C ILE A 29 20.20 18.84 6.93
N GLN A 30 19.28 18.03 6.40
CA GLN A 30 18.28 18.44 5.42
C GLN A 30 16.91 17.85 5.82
N PRO A 31 16.11 18.60 6.60
CA PRO A 31 14.82 18.13 7.10
C PRO A 31 13.84 17.68 6.02
N ASP A 32 13.90 18.29 4.83
CA ASP A 32 13.01 17.96 3.71
C ASP A 32 13.57 16.89 2.78
N TYR A 33 14.61 16.14 3.19
CA TYR A 33 15.21 15.11 2.34
C TYR A 33 14.35 13.84 2.30
N ALA A 34 13.38 13.82 1.37
CA ALA A 34 12.38 12.78 1.24
C ALA A 34 12.94 11.35 1.14
N ASP A 35 14.05 11.14 0.42
CA ASP A 35 14.69 9.81 0.35
C ASP A 35 15.16 9.32 1.72
N ALA A 36 15.65 10.20 2.59
CA ALA A 36 16.12 9.81 3.91
C ALA A 36 14.96 9.44 4.83
N HIS A 37 13.86 10.20 4.79
CA HIS A 37 12.63 9.85 5.51
C HIS A 37 12.04 8.53 5.02
N PHE A 38 11.93 8.37 3.69
CA PHE A 38 11.39 7.14 3.11
C PHE A 38 12.24 5.91 3.46
N ASN A 39 13.57 5.99 3.34
CA ASN A 39 14.41 4.85 3.68
C ASN A 39 14.40 4.55 5.18
N LEU A 40 14.33 5.58 6.04
CA LEU A 40 14.13 5.39 7.47
C LEU A 40 12.78 4.73 7.76
N ALA A 41 11.70 5.12 7.07
CA ALA A 41 10.39 4.47 7.17
C ALA A 41 10.48 2.96 6.95
N MET A 42 11.17 2.53 5.89
CA MET A 42 11.35 1.11 5.57
C MET A 42 12.08 0.34 6.69
N LEU A 43 13.09 0.94 7.32
CA LEU A 43 13.77 0.34 8.47
C LEU A 43 12.86 0.23 9.69
N LEU A 44 12.15 1.31 10.02
CA LEU A 44 11.24 1.36 11.17
C LEU A 44 10.14 0.30 11.02
N LEU A 45 9.53 0.19 9.84
CA LEU A 45 8.52 -0.82 9.55
C LEU A 45 9.08 -2.24 9.67
N LEU A 46 10.30 -2.49 9.18
CA LEU A 46 10.98 -3.78 9.32
C LEU A 46 11.24 -4.15 10.79
N GLN A 47 11.51 -3.15 11.63
CA GLN A 47 11.75 -3.33 13.07
C GLN A 47 10.45 -3.39 13.89
N GLY A 48 9.28 -3.28 13.26
CA GLY A 48 7.99 -3.26 13.94
C GLY A 48 7.64 -1.93 14.62
N GLN A 49 8.40 -0.86 14.33
CA GLN A 49 8.11 0.50 14.79
C GLN A 49 7.08 1.15 13.87
N PHE A 50 5.86 0.61 13.88
CA PHE A 50 4.84 0.91 12.87
C PHE A 50 4.37 2.37 12.86
N VAL A 51 4.16 2.99 14.03
CA VAL A 51 3.60 4.35 14.10
C VAL A 51 4.49 5.36 13.36
N GLU A 52 5.76 5.44 13.75
CA GLU A 52 6.74 6.32 13.10
C GLU A 52 7.07 5.85 11.68
N GLY A 53 7.14 4.53 11.46
CA GLY A 53 7.41 3.95 10.15
C GLY A 53 6.37 4.38 9.12
N TRP A 54 5.08 4.29 9.44
CA TRP A 54 4.00 4.68 8.54
C TRP A 54 3.93 6.19 8.32
N GLU A 55 4.17 7.00 9.36
CA GLU A 55 4.26 8.46 9.22
C GLU A 55 5.37 8.85 8.22
N LYS A 56 6.57 8.29 8.38
CA LYS A 56 7.68 8.57 7.48
C LYS A 56 7.47 7.98 6.07
N TYR A 57 6.68 6.92 5.94
CA TYR A 57 6.39 6.30 4.65
C TYR A 57 5.63 7.24 3.70
N GLU A 58 4.90 8.24 4.22
CA GLU A 58 4.25 9.26 3.40
C GLU A 58 5.25 10.14 2.62
N TRP A 59 6.51 10.22 3.03
CA TRP A 59 7.56 10.90 2.25
C TRP A 59 7.88 10.21 0.92
N ARG A 60 7.31 9.02 0.65
CA ARG A 60 7.44 8.34 -0.64
C ARG A 60 7.03 9.21 -1.82
N TRP A 61 6.08 10.14 -1.64
CA TRP A 61 5.56 11.00 -2.69
C TRP A 61 6.61 11.96 -3.27
N ASP A 62 7.53 12.41 -2.42
CA ASP A 62 8.60 13.36 -2.79
C ASP A 62 9.95 12.65 -2.97
N SER A 63 9.99 11.33 -2.73
CA SER A 63 11.19 10.50 -2.86
C SER A 63 11.51 10.14 -4.32
N SER A 64 12.72 9.67 -4.54
CA SER A 64 13.21 9.19 -5.84
C SER A 64 12.51 7.93 -6.38
N LEU A 65 11.61 7.29 -5.60
CA LEU A 65 10.86 6.10 -6.00
C LEU A 65 9.91 6.30 -7.19
N LYS A 66 9.74 7.53 -7.68
CA LYS A 66 8.80 7.85 -8.76
C LYS A 66 7.38 7.35 -8.46
N SER A 67 7.00 7.25 -7.19
CA SER A 67 5.64 6.90 -6.80
C SER A 67 4.70 7.96 -7.37
N GLN A 68 3.82 7.55 -8.28
CA GLN A 68 2.95 8.48 -8.99
C GLN A 68 1.79 8.87 -8.07
N LYS A 69 1.92 10.02 -7.41
CA LYS A 69 0.81 10.63 -6.70
C LYS A 69 -0.29 10.97 -7.69
N ARG A 70 -1.50 10.46 -7.47
CA ARG A 70 -2.67 10.84 -8.27
C ARG A 70 -3.08 12.26 -7.87
N ASN A 71 -3.13 13.16 -8.85
CA ASN A 71 -3.50 14.56 -8.65
C ASN A 71 -5.03 14.71 -8.72
N PHE A 72 -5.70 14.44 -7.61
CA PHE A 72 -7.12 14.72 -7.45
C PHE A 72 -7.33 16.10 -6.83
N LYS A 73 -8.43 16.77 -7.20
CA LYS A 73 -8.87 18.02 -6.55
C LYS A 73 -9.58 17.77 -5.21
N ARG A 74 -10.10 16.56 -5.02
CA ARG A 74 -10.75 16.12 -3.79
C ARG A 74 -9.72 15.97 -2.67
N PRO A 75 -10.09 16.18 -1.41
CA PRO A 75 -9.18 16.00 -0.28
C PRO A 75 -8.76 14.54 -0.06
N LEU A 76 -7.55 14.35 0.47
CA LEU A 76 -7.15 13.08 1.05
C LEU A 76 -8.01 12.77 2.27
N TRP A 77 -8.38 11.51 2.44
CA TRP A 77 -9.05 11.04 3.65
C TRP A 77 -8.02 10.83 4.76
N ASP A 78 -8.33 11.33 5.94
CA ASP A 78 -7.46 11.35 7.12
C ASP A 78 -7.93 10.40 8.23
N GLY A 79 -8.98 9.61 7.98
CA GLY A 79 -9.60 8.72 8.97
C GLY A 79 -10.82 9.32 9.67
N ALA A 80 -11.20 10.57 9.38
CA ALA A 80 -12.42 11.15 9.90
C ALA A 80 -13.67 10.37 9.44
N SER A 81 -14.76 10.46 10.21
CA SER A 81 -16.04 9.86 9.80
C SER A 81 -16.47 10.36 8.42
N LEU A 82 -16.86 9.42 7.56
CA LEU A 82 -17.33 9.74 6.20
C LEU A 82 -18.75 10.33 6.20
N ASN A 83 -19.58 10.10 7.23
CA ASN A 83 -20.92 10.69 7.38
C ASN A 83 -21.80 10.60 6.11
N GLY A 84 -21.86 9.41 5.49
CA GLY A 84 -22.62 9.19 4.25
C GLY A 84 -21.92 9.64 2.97
N LYS A 85 -20.74 10.26 3.07
CA LYS A 85 -19.91 10.62 1.91
C LYS A 85 -19.17 9.43 1.34
N SER A 86 -18.70 9.62 0.11
CA SER A 86 -18.00 8.64 -0.68
C SER A 86 -16.47 8.77 -0.57
N ILE A 87 -15.76 7.65 -0.68
CA ILE A 87 -14.30 7.62 -0.73
C ILE A 87 -13.81 6.73 -1.87
N LEU A 88 -12.82 7.24 -2.61
CA LEU A 88 -12.01 6.46 -3.54
C LEU A 88 -10.76 5.93 -2.84
N VAL A 89 -10.67 4.63 -2.64
CA VAL A 89 -9.42 3.95 -2.30
C VAL A 89 -8.76 3.46 -3.59
N TYR A 90 -7.48 3.75 -3.81
CA TYR A 90 -6.80 3.33 -5.06
C TYR A 90 -5.47 2.67 -4.80
N ALA A 91 -5.18 1.63 -5.59
CA ALA A 91 -3.87 1.01 -5.65
C ALA A 91 -2.89 1.89 -6.44
N GLU A 92 -1.73 2.16 -5.87
CA GLU A 92 -0.70 3.01 -6.49
C GLU A 92 0.65 2.32 -6.73
N GLN A 93 0.83 1.07 -6.28
CA GLN A 93 2.08 0.30 -6.40
C GLN A 93 1.88 -1.05 -7.12
N GLY A 94 2.70 -2.05 -6.79
CA GLY A 94 2.67 -3.37 -7.40
C GLY A 94 1.48 -4.21 -6.95
N PHE A 95 1.33 -5.38 -7.57
CA PHE A 95 0.27 -6.33 -7.20
C PHE A 95 0.42 -6.83 -5.76
N GLY A 96 1.65 -7.05 -5.30
CA GLY A 96 1.94 -7.50 -3.93
C GLY A 96 1.40 -6.53 -2.88
N ASP A 97 1.70 -5.24 -3.02
CA ASP A 97 1.20 -4.20 -2.11
C ASP A 97 -0.32 -4.10 -2.17
N SER A 98 -0.89 -4.11 -3.39
CA SER A 98 -2.33 -4.02 -3.59
C SER A 98 -3.06 -5.17 -2.86
N ILE A 99 -2.57 -6.40 -3.02
CA ILE A 99 -3.08 -7.57 -2.30
C ILE A 99 -2.86 -7.42 -0.79
N GLN A 100 -1.65 -7.08 -0.35
CA GLN A 100 -1.32 -6.98 1.06
C GLN A 100 -2.21 -5.97 1.79
N PHE A 101 -2.44 -4.78 1.21
CA PHE A 101 -3.17 -3.70 1.86
C PHE A 101 -4.69 -3.72 1.60
N ALA A 102 -5.18 -4.56 0.68
CA ALA A 102 -6.62 -4.80 0.50
C ALA A 102 -7.32 -5.24 1.79
N ARG A 103 -6.61 -5.87 2.74
CA ARG A 103 -7.13 -6.24 4.05
C ARG A 103 -7.69 -5.07 4.87
N TYR A 104 -7.22 -3.84 4.62
CA TYR A 104 -7.66 -2.64 5.33
C TYR A 104 -8.98 -2.09 4.78
N ILE A 105 -9.40 -2.50 3.59
CA ILE A 105 -10.68 -2.04 3.00
C ILE A 105 -11.85 -2.42 3.89
N ASN A 106 -11.81 -3.60 4.52
CA ASN A 106 -12.85 -4.06 5.45
C ASN A 106 -12.90 -3.29 6.77
N LEU A 107 -11.93 -2.41 7.06
CA LEU A 107 -11.97 -1.51 8.22
C LEU A 107 -12.66 -0.18 7.92
N LEU A 108 -12.94 0.13 6.65
CA LEU A 108 -13.64 1.36 6.29
C LEU A 108 -15.04 1.37 6.93
N PRO A 109 -15.51 2.52 7.45
CA PRO A 109 -16.74 2.58 8.25
C PRO A 109 -17.93 1.93 7.55
N ASN A 110 -18.68 1.04 8.23
CA ASN A 110 -19.87 0.34 7.69
C ASN A 110 -21.14 1.22 7.58
N THR A 111 -21.01 2.54 7.76
CA THR A 111 -22.12 3.50 7.67
C THR A 111 -22.60 3.69 6.23
N ASP A 112 -23.59 4.55 5.98
CA ASP A 112 -24.18 4.94 4.68
C ASP A 112 -23.19 5.54 3.64
N SER A 113 -21.90 5.28 3.79
CA SER A 113 -20.80 5.78 2.98
C SER A 113 -20.45 4.83 1.85
N THR A 114 -20.31 5.38 0.66
CA THR A 114 -19.95 4.64 -0.55
C THR A 114 -18.44 4.43 -0.66
N ILE A 115 -18.01 3.18 -0.77
CA ILE A 115 -16.61 2.79 -0.94
C ILE A 115 -16.35 2.41 -2.39
N ILE A 116 -15.59 3.25 -3.07
CA ILE A 116 -15.12 3.01 -4.43
C ILE A 116 -13.67 2.54 -4.34
N VAL A 117 -13.34 1.44 -4.99
CA VAL A 117 -11.97 0.93 -5.06
C VAL A 117 -11.49 0.90 -6.50
N ALA A 118 -10.34 1.51 -6.76
CA ALA A 118 -9.63 1.42 -8.03
C ALA A 118 -8.40 0.50 -7.91
N CYS A 119 -8.40 -0.61 -8.64
CA CYS A 119 -7.27 -1.54 -8.69
C CYS A 119 -6.76 -1.76 -10.12
N GLN A 120 -5.70 -2.53 -10.25
CA GLN A 120 -5.22 -3.02 -11.53
C GLN A 120 -6.22 -4.05 -12.11
N PRO A 121 -6.41 -4.10 -13.45
CA PRO A 121 -7.34 -5.03 -14.10
C PRO A 121 -7.19 -6.49 -13.67
N GLU A 122 -5.96 -6.94 -13.49
CA GLU A 122 -5.58 -8.31 -13.15
C GLU A 122 -6.06 -8.72 -11.74
N LEU A 123 -6.24 -7.74 -10.84
CA LEU A 123 -6.72 -7.98 -9.48
C LEU A 123 -8.24 -7.80 -9.33
N LYS A 124 -8.95 -7.38 -10.39
CA LYS A 124 -10.38 -7.07 -10.31
C LYS A 124 -11.19 -8.27 -9.84
N SER A 125 -10.95 -9.46 -10.39
CA SER A 125 -11.67 -10.68 -10.01
C SER A 125 -11.45 -11.03 -8.54
N LEU A 126 -10.23 -10.86 -8.03
CA LEU A 126 -9.87 -11.15 -6.65
C LEU A 126 -10.51 -10.14 -5.68
N PHE A 127 -10.50 -8.85 -6.03
CA PHE A 127 -11.04 -7.78 -5.17
C PHE A 127 -12.57 -7.79 -5.08
N LYS A 128 -13.28 -8.44 -6.03
CA LYS A 128 -14.73 -8.67 -5.90
C LYS A 128 -15.12 -9.46 -4.65
N SER A 129 -14.19 -10.21 -4.06
CA SER A 129 -14.43 -10.97 -2.82
C SER A 129 -14.46 -10.12 -1.56
N ILE A 130 -14.20 -8.81 -1.66
CA ILE A 130 -14.18 -7.89 -0.52
C ILE A 130 -15.58 -7.27 -0.38
N ASP A 131 -16.34 -7.75 0.60
CA ASP A 131 -17.74 -7.35 0.83
C ASP A 131 -17.92 -5.84 1.05
N ARG A 132 -16.91 -5.14 1.59
CA ARG A 132 -17.01 -3.70 1.88
C ARG A 132 -17.02 -2.81 0.63
N ILE A 133 -16.63 -3.33 -0.53
CA ILE A 133 -16.52 -2.54 -1.77
C ILE A 133 -17.91 -2.39 -2.43
N ASP A 134 -18.39 -1.14 -2.51
CA ASP A 134 -19.64 -0.82 -3.19
C ASP A 134 -19.44 -0.71 -4.71
N THR A 135 -18.28 -0.20 -5.14
CA THR A 135 -17.96 -0.07 -6.57
C THR A 135 -16.48 -0.38 -6.82
N LEU A 136 -16.21 -1.35 -7.70
CA LEU A 136 -14.86 -1.76 -8.07
C LEU A 136 -14.57 -1.38 -9.53
N ILE A 137 -13.57 -0.52 -9.72
CA ILE A 137 -13.13 -0.01 -11.02
C ILE A 137 -11.67 -0.32 -11.29
N THR A 138 -11.30 -0.25 -12.56
CA THR A 138 -9.95 -0.51 -13.06
C THR A 138 -9.53 0.55 -14.07
N LYS A 139 -8.26 0.53 -14.46
CA LYS A 139 -7.72 1.49 -15.44
C LYS A 139 -8.51 1.41 -16.75
N GLY A 140 -9.06 2.54 -17.19
CA GLY A 140 -9.82 2.66 -18.44
C GLY A 140 -11.34 2.62 -18.26
N GLU A 141 -11.83 2.34 -17.05
CA GLU A 141 -13.25 2.44 -16.72
C GLU A 141 -13.59 3.84 -16.19
N ASP A 142 -14.86 4.23 -16.32
CA ASP A 142 -15.35 5.51 -15.83
C ASP A 142 -15.20 5.60 -14.31
N MET A 143 -14.63 6.73 -13.85
CA MET A 143 -14.48 7.04 -12.43
C MET A 143 -15.76 7.71 -11.93
N PRO A 144 -16.51 7.10 -10.99
CA PRO A 144 -17.62 7.78 -10.33
C PRO A 144 -17.14 9.04 -9.60
N ASP A 145 -18.03 9.99 -9.33
CA ASP A 145 -17.68 11.10 -8.45
C ASP A 145 -17.44 10.59 -7.02
N PHE A 146 -16.56 11.27 -6.29
CA PHE A 146 -16.24 10.92 -4.91
C PHE A 146 -15.89 12.17 -4.09
N ASP A 147 -16.08 12.09 -2.77
CA ASP A 147 -15.82 13.20 -1.85
C ASP A 147 -14.38 13.21 -1.33
N PHE A 148 -13.84 12.03 -1.01
CA PHE A 148 -12.48 11.86 -0.50
C PHE A 148 -11.70 10.81 -1.29
N HIS A 149 -10.38 10.82 -1.18
CA HIS A 149 -9.56 9.72 -1.71
C HIS A 149 -8.47 9.27 -0.74
N ALA A 150 -8.06 8.01 -0.84
CA ALA A 150 -6.95 7.47 -0.08
C ALA A 150 -6.11 6.49 -0.95
N PRO A 151 -4.78 6.64 -1.00
CA PRO A 151 -3.90 5.58 -1.47
C PRO A 151 -4.03 4.35 -0.56
N ILE A 152 -4.09 3.15 -1.12
CA ILE A 152 -4.34 1.94 -0.33
C ILE A 152 -3.22 1.66 0.68
N VAL A 153 -1.98 2.04 0.34
CA VAL A 153 -0.80 1.86 1.21
C VAL A 153 -0.73 2.91 2.32
N SER A 154 -1.55 3.96 2.27
CA SER A 154 -1.68 4.94 3.37
C SER A 154 -2.69 4.49 4.44
N LEU A 155 -3.53 3.48 4.16
CA LEU A 155 -4.52 3.02 5.14
C LEU A 155 -3.91 2.55 6.47
N PRO A 156 -2.77 1.83 6.51
CA PRO A 156 -2.13 1.47 7.78
C PRO A 156 -1.77 2.69 8.64
N HIS A 157 -1.30 3.77 8.01
CA HIS A 157 -1.02 5.05 8.68
C HIS A 157 -2.30 5.67 9.25
N ILE A 158 -3.33 5.80 8.39
CA ILE A 158 -4.62 6.40 8.74
C ILE A 158 -5.28 5.66 9.92
N PHE A 159 -5.21 4.32 9.93
CA PHE A 159 -5.77 3.50 11.00
C PHE A 159 -4.86 3.38 12.23
N GLY A 160 -3.69 4.04 12.26
CA GLY A 160 -2.76 3.95 13.38
C GLY A 160 -2.29 2.53 13.65
N THR A 161 -2.00 1.77 12.59
CA THR A 161 -1.69 0.34 12.69
C THR A 161 -0.44 0.12 13.53
N VAL A 162 -0.54 -0.83 14.46
CA VAL A 162 0.56 -1.44 15.21
C VAL A 162 0.51 -2.96 15.03
N LEU A 163 1.49 -3.70 15.55
CA LEU A 163 1.62 -5.14 15.33
C LEU A 163 0.31 -5.91 15.61
N ASP A 164 -0.33 -5.58 16.72
CA ASP A 164 -1.54 -6.28 17.19
C ASP A 164 -2.83 -5.86 16.47
N THR A 165 -2.80 -4.77 15.71
CA THR A 165 -3.98 -4.23 15.00
C THR A 165 -3.93 -4.45 13.49
N ILE A 166 -2.89 -5.11 12.97
CA ILE A 166 -2.84 -5.54 11.57
C ILE A 166 -4.07 -6.43 11.31
N PRO A 167 -4.92 -6.13 10.30
CA PRO A 167 -6.07 -6.97 9.97
C PRO A 167 -5.64 -8.40 9.66
N ALA A 168 -5.97 -9.31 10.56
CA ALA A 168 -5.50 -10.70 10.54
C ALA A 168 -6.63 -11.72 10.31
N LYS A 169 -7.86 -11.27 10.00
CA LYS A 169 -8.95 -12.16 9.59
C LYS A 169 -8.62 -12.76 8.24
N ILE A 170 -8.08 -13.98 8.25
CA ILE A 170 -7.69 -14.73 7.05
C ILE A 170 -8.67 -15.88 6.77
N PRO A 171 -8.96 -16.19 5.49
CA PRO A 171 -8.57 -15.42 4.31
C PRO A 171 -9.41 -14.13 4.15
N TYR A 172 -8.77 -13.05 3.69
CA TYR A 172 -9.42 -11.76 3.41
C TYR A 172 -9.65 -11.52 1.91
N LEU A 173 -9.21 -12.45 1.06
CA LEU A 173 -9.43 -12.49 -0.37
C LEU A 173 -9.75 -13.93 -0.79
N TYR A 174 -10.65 -14.07 -1.75
CA TYR A 174 -11.08 -15.35 -2.28
C TYR A 174 -11.00 -15.32 -3.81
N PRO A 175 -10.46 -16.37 -4.46
CA PRO A 175 -10.58 -16.49 -5.90
C PRO A 175 -12.05 -16.66 -6.29
N ASP A 176 -12.37 -16.33 -7.53
CA ASP A 176 -13.70 -16.61 -8.07
C ASP A 176 -13.97 -18.12 -8.03
N LYS A 177 -15.18 -18.51 -7.61
CA LYS A 177 -15.59 -19.92 -7.50
C LYS A 177 -15.65 -20.61 -8.86
N LYS A 178 -15.79 -19.83 -9.95
CA LYS A 178 -15.71 -20.30 -11.32
C LYS A 178 -14.44 -19.75 -11.95
N SER A 179 -13.34 -20.47 -11.81
CA SER A 179 -12.18 -20.26 -12.67
C SER A 179 -12.22 -21.31 -13.77
N ASP A 180 -12.52 -20.89 -15.00
CA ASP A 180 -12.39 -21.73 -16.20
C ASP A 180 -10.92 -21.82 -16.66
N PHE A 181 -9.97 -21.54 -15.76
CA PHE A 181 -8.55 -21.64 -16.05
C PHE A 181 -8.17 -23.12 -16.12
N ALA A 182 -8.30 -23.69 -17.31
CA ALA A 182 -7.60 -24.91 -17.65
C ALA A 182 -6.11 -24.59 -17.63
N PHE A 183 -5.35 -25.29 -16.77
CA PHE A 183 -3.92 -25.39 -17.02
C PHE A 183 -3.77 -25.93 -18.45
N LEU A 184 -3.16 -25.15 -19.33
CA LEU A 184 -2.66 -25.67 -20.59
C LEU A 184 -1.54 -26.65 -20.21
N SER A 185 -1.92 -27.89 -19.93
CA SER A 185 -0.98 -28.99 -19.92
C SER A 185 -0.61 -29.20 -21.37
N ASP A 186 0.50 -28.60 -21.81
CA ASP A 186 1.26 -29.27 -22.85
C ASP A 186 1.56 -30.66 -22.32
N ASN A 187 1.32 -31.68 -23.15
CA ASN A 187 1.53 -33.10 -22.82
C ASN A 187 3.01 -33.45 -22.54
N GLU A 188 3.86 -32.46 -22.25
CA GLU A 188 5.23 -32.60 -21.79
C GLU A 188 5.38 -31.98 -20.41
N HIS A 189 5.46 -32.85 -19.40
CA HIS A 189 5.57 -32.56 -17.97
C HIS A 189 6.85 -31.79 -17.57
N HIS A 190 7.01 -30.54 -18.00
CA HIS A 190 8.12 -29.67 -17.60
C HIS A 190 7.67 -28.27 -17.20
N PHE A 191 6.87 -28.18 -16.14
CA PHE A 191 6.72 -26.92 -15.42
C PHE A 191 7.99 -26.63 -14.63
N LYS A 192 8.84 -25.73 -15.14
CA LYS A 192 9.86 -25.08 -14.32
C LYS A 192 9.20 -23.94 -13.55
N VAL A 193 8.63 -24.25 -12.39
CA VAL A 193 8.26 -23.22 -11.41
C VAL A 193 9.39 -23.14 -10.40
N GLY A 194 10.17 -22.06 -10.49
CA GLY A 194 11.23 -21.72 -9.55
C GLY A 194 11.49 -20.22 -9.61
N ILE A 195 11.71 -19.60 -8.45
CA ILE A 195 12.30 -18.27 -8.36
C ILE A 195 13.80 -18.49 -8.57
N ALA A 196 14.35 -17.95 -9.65
CA ALA A 196 15.79 -17.92 -9.90
C ALA A 196 16.48 -16.88 -9.02
#